data_AF-A0A8J3L6U0-F1
#
_entry.id   AF-A0A8J3L6U0-F1
#
_cell.length_a   1.000
_cell.length_b   1.000
_cell.length_c   1.000
_cell.angle_alpha   90.00
_cell.angle_beta   90.00
_cell.angle_gamma   90.00
#
_symmetry.space_group_name_H-M   'P 1'
#
loop_
_entity.id
_entity.type
_entity.pdbx_description
1 polymer ?
#
loop_
_entity_poly.entity_id
_entity_poly.type
_entity_poly.pdbx_seq_one_letter_code
_entity_poly.pdbx_strand_id
1 'polypeptide(L)'
;MSESIEEVVFGGGLTVRVAREVAAAAEPVLAQLLADGVPAKLAAKDATLWGPDAQAEAAIRLGWVDTFQRSRDLLPQLAELCEELADLDHVVLAGMGGSSLAPEVIALTLGKRLTVLDTTDPGQLATALADRLDRTVVVVSSKSGGTVETDSHRRAYLQAFLDSGLSPAEAGRHFVVVTDPGSPLEATGREMGAFVLLADPDVGGRYAALTAFGMVPTALAGVDVAELLDQAEEFATTLTGDTGNPAFTLGAVLGAAALRGRDKLALVDDGSGITGLGDWAEQLIAESTGKQGSGILPVVVETPISAGATGSDVLTATIGGALGVGAVPGSGVVPHVSVNGPLGAQFLCWEVATAVAGRVLGIDPFDQPNVTESKQNTNKILDEGLPAATPSFTEGAIVGYGEANSLETASLEGALRALLGATGEHGYLAVMAYLDRFADADTAKLRELLAAASGRPVTFGWAPRFLHSTGQYHKGGPQAGAFLQITGDAAADLAVPGRPYTFGQLQAAQAAGDRQALSGRDRPLLHLHLTDRAKGIAQLLDVAARLQSHKER
;
A
#
# COMPACT_ATOMS: atom_id res chain seq x y z
N MET A 1 31.76 9.53 -22.14
CA MET A 1 30.86 8.46 -22.63
C MET A 1 31.69 7.20 -22.82
N SER A 2 31.93 6.45 -21.74
CA SER A 2 32.52 5.12 -21.82
C SER A 2 32.23 4.37 -20.51
N GLU A 3 31.78 3.12 -20.65
CA GLU A 3 31.84 2.04 -19.64
C GLU A 3 30.79 1.94 -18.51
N SER A 4 29.50 2.03 -18.82
CA SER A 4 28.46 1.41 -17.98
C SER A 4 27.87 0.18 -18.68
N ILE A 5 28.49 -0.99 -18.49
CA ILE A 5 27.83 -2.25 -18.85
C ILE A 5 26.79 -2.51 -17.77
N GLU A 6 25.52 -2.44 -18.16
CA GLU A 6 24.37 -2.77 -17.33
C GLU A 6 24.12 -4.28 -17.41
N GLU A 7 23.72 -4.90 -16.29
CA GLU A 7 23.22 -6.27 -16.31
C GLU A 7 21.76 -6.23 -16.74
N VAL A 8 21.41 -7.02 -17.76
CA VAL A 8 20.04 -7.12 -18.28
C VAL A 8 19.62 -8.57 -18.22
N VAL A 9 18.59 -8.84 -17.43
CA VAL A 9 18.01 -10.17 -17.25
C VAL A 9 16.61 -10.16 -17.84
N PHE A 10 16.36 -11.04 -18.82
CA PHE A 10 15.08 -11.16 -19.51
C PHE A 10 14.51 -12.56 -19.34
N GLY A 11 13.20 -12.64 -19.10
CA GLY A 11 12.47 -13.90 -19.13
C GLY A 11 10.97 -13.69 -18.99
N GLY A 12 10.19 -14.51 -19.71
CA GLY A 12 8.72 -14.56 -19.62
C GLY A 12 8.05 -13.20 -19.73
N GLY A 13 8.41 -12.44 -20.77
CA GLY A 13 7.85 -11.11 -21.05
C GLY A 13 8.37 -9.97 -20.15
N LEU A 14 9.22 -10.24 -19.15
CA LEU A 14 9.72 -9.26 -18.21
C LEU A 14 11.25 -9.10 -18.28
N THR A 15 11.72 -7.87 -18.12
CA THR A 15 13.13 -7.47 -18.10
C THR A 15 13.45 -6.75 -16.81
N VAL A 16 14.52 -7.17 -16.14
CA VAL A 16 15.16 -6.43 -15.03
C VAL A 16 16.51 -5.94 -15.52
N ARG A 17 16.72 -4.63 -15.47
CA ARG A 17 17.99 -3.97 -15.77
C ARG A 17 18.58 -3.44 -14.47
N VAL A 18 19.87 -3.68 -14.25
CA VAL A 18 20.57 -3.33 -13.02
C VAL A 18 21.84 -2.54 -13.36
N ALA A 19 22.00 -1.38 -12.72
CA ALA A 19 23.21 -0.58 -12.85
C ALA A 19 24.41 -1.31 -12.24
N ARG A 20 25.58 -1.21 -12.89
CA ARG A 20 26.81 -1.93 -12.52
C ARG A 20 27.18 -1.83 -11.04
N GLU A 21 27.01 -0.64 -10.45
CA GLU A 21 27.36 -0.37 -9.06
C GLU A 21 26.58 -1.23 -8.06
N VAL A 22 25.30 -1.50 -8.34
CA VAL A 22 24.44 -2.35 -7.50
C VAL A 22 24.49 -3.81 -7.93
N ALA A 23 24.73 -4.10 -9.22
CA ALA A 23 24.89 -5.46 -9.74
C ALA A 23 26.05 -6.21 -9.05
N ALA A 24 27.24 -5.58 -8.98
CA ALA A 24 28.41 -6.18 -8.33
C ALA A 24 28.18 -6.48 -6.83
N ALA A 25 27.29 -5.70 -6.20
CA ALA A 25 26.92 -5.87 -4.81
C ALA A 25 25.95 -7.06 -4.62
N ALA A 26 25.09 -7.32 -5.61
CA ALA A 26 24.07 -8.36 -5.60
C ALA A 26 24.56 -9.72 -6.12
N GLU A 27 25.55 -9.75 -7.02
CA GLU A 27 26.12 -10.96 -7.63
C GLU A 27 26.45 -12.08 -6.60
N PRO A 28 27.21 -11.84 -5.52
CA PRO A 28 27.49 -12.90 -4.54
C PRO A 28 26.24 -13.36 -3.79
N VAL A 29 25.24 -12.48 -3.60
CA VAL A 29 23.97 -12.84 -2.96
C VAL A 29 23.13 -13.73 -3.88
N LEU A 30 23.02 -13.36 -5.15
CA LEU A 30 22.33 -14.17 -6.16
C LEU A 30 22.99 -15.54 -6.32
N ALA A 31 24.32 -15.60 -6.42
CA ALA A 31 25.05 -16.86 -6.49
C ALA A 31 24.78 -17.78 -5.29
N GLN A 32 24.70 -17.22 -4.07
CA GLN A 32 24.35 -17.99 -2.88
C GLN A 32 22.90 -18.49 -2.89
N LEU A 33 21.94 -17.66 -3.30
CA LEU A 33 20.53 -18.06 -3.42
C LEU A 33 20.36 -19.24 -4.39
N LEU A 34 21.09 -19.22 -5.52
CA LEU A 34 21.10 -20.30 -6.49
C LEU A 34 21.77 -21.57 -5.93
N ALA A 35 22.94 -21.44 -5.30
CA ALA A 35 23.65 -22.55 -4.66
C ALA A 35 22.83 -23.24 -3.56
N ASP A 36 22.02 -22.48 -2.83
CA ASP A 36 21.10 -22.97 -1.79
C ASP A 36 19.85 -23.68 -2.35
N GLY A 37 19.65 -23.66 -3.67
CA GLY A 37 18.49 -24.21 -4.37
C GLY A 37 17.20 -23.45 -4.08
N VAL A 38 17.28 -22.16 -3.75
CA VAL A 38 16.11 -21.35 -3.39
C VAL A 38 15.05 -21.31 -4.50
N PRO A 39 15.38 -21.19 -5.80
CA PRO A 39 14.39 -21.29 -6.89
C PRO A 39 13.52 -22.55 -6.82
N ALA A 40 14.16 -23.73 -6.76
CA ALA A 40 13.46 -25.01 -6.73
C ALA A 40 12.64 -25.19 -5.44
N LYS A 41 13.18 -24.76 -4.30
CA LYS A 41 12.48 -24.80 -3.01
C LYS A 41 11.27 -23.88 -2.97
N LEU A 42 11.37 -22.67 -3.55
CA LEU A 42 10.25 -21.73 -3.61
C LEU A 42 9.13 -22.30 -4.49
N ALA A 43 9.48 -22.82 -5.67
CA ALA A 43 8.53 -23.49 -6.56
C ALA A 43 7.85 -24.71 -5.89
N ALA A 44 8.57 -25.42 -5.02
CA ALA A 44 8.04 -26.52 -4.21
C ALA A 44 7.31 -26.06 -2.92
N LYS A 45 7.15 -24.74 -2.71
CA LYS A 45 6.53 -24.14 -1.51
C LYS A 45 7.20 -24.61 -0.20
N ASP A 46 8.52 -24.75 -0.20
CA ASP A 46 9.29 -25.16 0.97
C ASP A 46 9.31 -24.04 2.03
N ALA A 47 8.53 -24.23 3.08
CA ALA A 47 8.39 -23.29 4.19
C ALA A 47 9.68 -23.08 5.00
N THR A 48 10.72 -23.92 4.85
CA THR A 48 11.99 -23.78 5.58
C THR A 48 12.88 -22.65 5.06
N LEU A 49 12.50 -22.01 3.94
CA LEU A 49 13.28 -20.98 3.25
C LEU A 49 13.58 -19.72 4.07
N TRP A 50 12.81 -19.38 5.10
CA TRP A 50 13.04 -18.17 5.90
C TRP A 50 13.49 -18.46 7.33
N GLY A 51 13.95 -19.69 7.58
CA GLY A 51 14.39 -20.13 8.89
C GLY A 51 13.26 -20.65 9.79
N PRO A 52 13.62 -21.20 10.97
CA PRO A 52 12.68 -21.91 11.84
C PRO A 52 11.56 -21.03 12.38
N ASP A 53 11.84 -19.75 12.66
CA ASP A 53 10.86 -18.83 13.24
C ASP A 53 9.74 -18.46 12.24
N ALA A 54 10.08 -18.40 10.94
CA ALA A 54 9.14 -18.08 9.86
C ALA A 54 8.38 -19.31 9.34
N GLN A 55 8.88 -20.53 9.61
CA GLN A 55 8.41 -21.74 8.95
C GLN A 55 6.91 -22.01 9.18
N ALA A 56 6.40 -21.73 10.38
CA ALA A 56 4.99 -21.97 10.71
C ALA A 56 4.05 -21.05 9.91
N GLU A 57 4.38 -19.77 9.79
CA GLU A 57 3.60 -18.82 9.01
C GLU A 57 3.78 -19.09 7.51
N ALA A 58 5.01 -19.31 7.03
CA ALA A 58 5.28 -19.63 5.63
C ALA A 58 4.52 -20.88 5.15
N ALA A 59 4.39 -21.91 5.98
CA ALA A 59 3.66 -23.14 5.64
C ALA A 59 2.19 -22.91 5.26
N ILE A 60 1.58 -21.81 5.72
CA ILE A 60 0.18 -21.43 5.45
C ILE A 60 0.08 -20.14 4.61
N ARG A 61 1.17 -19.72 3.96
CA ARG A 61 1.26 -18.46 3.21
C ARG A 61 1.87 -18.58 1.83
N LEU A 62 2.27 -19.76 1.38
CA LEU A 62 2.92 -19.97 0.08
C LEU A 62 1.93 -20.31 -1.05
N GLY A 63 0.63 -20.12 -0.85
CA GLY A 63 -0.38 -20.31 -1.90
C GLY A 63 -0.18 -19.38 -3.11
N TRP A 64 0.43 -18.21 -2.92
CA TRP A 64 0.60 -17.21 -3.98
C TRP A 64 1.52 -17.68 -5.12
N VAL A 65 2.46 -18.60 -4.83
CA VAL A 65 3.50 -19.07 -5.76
C VAL A 65 2.93 -19.63 -7.07
N ASP A 66 1.75 -20.25 -7.04
CA ASP A 66 1.07 -20.84 -8.20
C ASP A 66 -0.37 -20.33 -8.36
N THR A 67 -0.72 -19.24 -7.70
CA THR A 67 -2.13 -18.80 -7.63
C THR A 67 -2.69 -18.41 -8.99
N PHE A 68 -1.84 -17.94 -9.91
CA PHE A 68 -2.24 -17.63 -11.28
C PHE A 68 -2.80 -18.85 -12.04
N GLN A 69 -2.37 -20.08 -11.71
CA GLN A 69 -2.94 -21.31 -12.26
C GLN A 69 -4.27 -21.65 -11.60
N ARG A 70 -4.33 -21.57 -10.27
CA ARG A 70 -5.52 -21.95 -9.49
C ARG A 70 -6.67 -20.96 -9.66
N SER A 71 -6.38 -19.67 -9.80
CA SER A 71 -7.39 -18.64 -10.07
C SER A 71 -8.09 -18.80 -11.42
N ARG A 72 -7.59 -19.65 -12.33
CA ARG A 72 -8.32 -19.97 -13.57
C ARG A 72 -9.65 -20.69 -13.27
N ASP A 73 -9.75 -21.40 -12.15
CA ASP A 73 -11.00 -22.04 -11.71
C ASP A 73 -12.09 -21.01 -11.34
N LEU A 74 -11.72 -19.73 -11.16
CA LEU A 74 -12.66 -18.64 -10.94
C LEU A 74 -13.32 -18.17 -12.24
N LEU A 75 -12.68 -18.36 -13.41
CA LEU A 75 -13.14 -17.75 -14.67
C LEU A 75 -14.61 -18.09 -15.02
N PRO A 76 -15.08 -19.36 -14.88
CA PRO A 76 -16.49 -19.66 -15.13
C PRO A 76 -17.45 -18.96 -14.16
N GLN A 77 -17.09 -18.91 -12.86
CA GLN A 77 -17.89 -18.24 -11.84
C GLN A 77 -17.93 -16.72 -12.04
N LEU A 78 -16.82 -16.13 -12.49
CA LEU A 78 -16.74 -14.71 -12.83
C LEU A 78 -17.60 -14.38 -14.05
N ALA A 79 -17.63 -15.25 -15.07
CA ALA A 79 -18.48 -15.08 -16.23
C ALA A 79 -19.98 -15.11 -15.85
N GLU A 80 -20.38 -16.09 -15.03
CA GLU A 80 -21.76 -16.19 -14.49
C GLU A 80 -22.12 -14.93 -13.68
N LEU A 81 -21.24 -14.51 -12.77
CA LEU A 81 -21.44 -13.33 -11.95
C LEU A 81 -21.60 -12.05 -12.79
N CYS A 82 -20.75 -11.86 -13.81
CA CYS A 82 -20.82 -10.70 -14.68
C CYS A 82 -22.10 -10.70 -15.54
N GLU A 83 -22.59 -11.88 -15.94
CA GLU A 83 -23.86 -12.00 -16.67
C GLU A 83 -25.05 -11.68 -15.75
N GLU A 84 -25.05 -12.18 -14.52
CA GLU A 84 -26.15 -11.97 -13.57
C GLU A 84 -26.28 -10.50 -13.11
N LEU A 85 -25.14 -9.80 -13.00
CA LEU A 85 -25.08 -8.42 -12.55
C LEU A 85 -24.89 -7.42 -13.71
N ALA A 86 -25.19 -7.82 -14.96
CA ALA A 86 -24.93 -7.01 -16.15
C ALA A 86 -25.66 -5.66 -16.19
N ASP A 87 -26.72 -5.48 -15.42
CA ASP A 87 -27.45 -4.22 -15.20
C ASP A 87 -26.75 -3.27 -14.20
N LEU A 88 -25.85 -3.79 -13.36
CA LEU A 88 -25.07 -3.03 -12.36
C LEU A 88 -23.68 -2.69 -12.92
N ASP A 89 -23.55 -1.53 -13.55
CA ASP A 89 -22.30 -1.10 -14.20
C ASP A 89 -21.39 -0.21 -13.33
N HIS A 90 -21.79 0.03 -12.08
CA HIS A 90 -21.01 0.81 -11.14
C HIS A 90 -20.43 -0.06 -10.03
N VAL A 91 -19.14 -0.39 -10.13
CA VAL A 91 -18.46 -1.23 -9.14
C VAL A 91 -17.85 -0.37 -8.04
N VAL A 92 -18.26 -0.62 -6.80
CA VAL A 92 -17.63 -0.08 -5.59
C VAL A 92 -16.91 -1.22 -4.86
N LEU A 93 -15.62 -1.07 -4.60
CA LEU A 93 -14.82 -2.02 -3.84
C LEU A 93 -14.60 -1.50 -2.42
N ALA A 94 -15.28 -2.10 -1.45
CA ALA A 94 -15.03 -1.91 -0.02
C ALA A 94 -13.97 -2.92 0.45
N GLY A 95 -12.73 -2.47 0.59
CA GLY A 95 -11.59 -3.31 0.95
C GLY A 95 -10.43 -2.47 1.46
N MET A 96 -9.48 -3.12 2.15
CA MET A 96 -8.29 -2.47 2.70
C MET A 96 -7.01 -3.20 2.28
N GLY A 97 -5.94 -2.45 2.05
CA GLY A 97 -4.63 -3.00 1.71
C GLY A 97 -4.70 -3.91 0.49
N GLY A 98 -4.20 -5.14 0.63
CA GLY A 98 -4.16 -6.14 -0.44
C GLY A 98 -5.53 -6.52 -1.04
N SER A 99 -6.63 -6.24 -0.32
CA SER A 99 -7.99 -6.41 -0.81
C SER A 99 -8.49 -5.27 -1.72
N SER A 100 -7.68 -4.23 -1.94
CA SER A 100 -8.06 -3.00 -2.66
C SER A 100 -7.00 -2.48 -3.64
N LEU A 101 -5.71 -2.58 -3.27
CA LEU A 101 -4.61 -1.97 -4.01
C LEU A 101 -4.40 -2.59 -5.40
N ALA A 102 -4.29 -3.92 -5.49
CA ALA A 102 -4.13 -4.59 -6.78
C ALA A 102 -5.33 -4.35 -7.73
N PRO A 103 -6.60 -4.47 -7.28
CA PRO A 103 -7.75 -4.07 -8.09
C PRO A 103 -7.69 -2.64 -8.62
N GLU A 104 -7.25 -1.69 -7.79
CA GLU A 104 -7.12 -0.28 -8.20
C GLU A 104 -6.08 -0.13 -9.32
N VAL A 105 -4.90 -0.72 -9.15
CA VAL A 105 -3.82 -0.70 -10.15
C VAL A 105 -4.29 -1.31 -11.48
N ILE A 106 -4.95 -2.46 -11.43
CA ILE A 106 -5.47 -3.14 -12.63
C ILE A 106 -6.49 -2.25 -13.34
N ALA A 107 -7.46 -1.71 -12.60
CA ALA A 107 -8.51 -0.88 -13.19
C ALA A 107 -7.94 0.41 -13.81
N LEU A 108 -7.05 1.12 -13.09
CA LEU A 108 -6.41 2.34 -13.59
C LEU A 108 -5.57 2.07 -14.83
N THR A 109 -4.72 1.03 -14.79
CA THR A 109 -3.84 0.65 -15.91
C THR A 109 -4.64 0.33 -17.18
N LEU A 110 -5.80 -0.33 -17.04
CA LEU A 110 -6.63 -0.75 -18.17
C LEU A 110 -7.78 0.21 -18.48
N GLY A 111 -7.81 1.40 -17.87
CA GLY A 111 -8.82 2.43 -18.11
C GLY A 111 -10.24 2.03 -17.73
N LYS A 112 -10.40 1.16 -16.73
CA LYS A 112 -11.69 0.70 -16.19
C LYS A 112 -12.11 1.55 -15.00
N ARG A 113 -13.42 1.66 -14.80
CA ARG A 113 -14.00 2.42 -13.68
C ARG A 113 -14.22 1.49 -12.48
N LEU A 114 -13.50 1.75 -11.40
CA LEU A 114 -13.65 1.06 -10.12
C LEU A 114 -13.57 2.11 -9.00
N THR A 115 -14.64 2.23 -8.21
CA THR A 115 -14.62 3.10 -7.03
C THR A 115 -14.02 2.33 -5.86
N VAL A 116 -12.78 2.62 -5.51
CA VAL A 116 -12.13 2.01 -4.34
C VAL A 116 -12.47 2.80 -3.08
N LEU A 117 -12.99 2.08 -2.09
CA LEU A 117 -13.43 2.59 -0.80
C LEU A 117 -12.53 2.02 0.30
N ASP A 118 -11.40 2.67 0.49
CA ASP A 118 -10.36 2.34 1.46
C ASP A 118 -10.13 3.50 2.46
N THR A 119 -11.21 4.23 2.73
CA THR A 119 -11.27 5.43 3.56
C THR A 119 -12.23 5.25 4.74
N THR A 120 -12.07 6.04 5.79
CA THR A 120 -13.10 6.25 6.83
C THR A 120 -13.53 7.72 6.89
N ASP A 121 -13.12 8.53 5.92
CA ASP A 121 -13.53 9.91 5.82
C ASP A 121 -15.03 10.01 5.46
N PRO A 122 -15.85 10.70 6.27
CA PRO A 122 -17.29 10.77 6.03
C PRO A 122 -17.66 11.53 4.76
N GLY A 123 -16.84 12.49 4.30
CA GLY A 123 -17.08 13.24 3.05
C GLY A 123 -16.86 12.37 1.82
N GLN A 124 -15.79 11.59 1.81
CA GLN A 124 -15.50 10.64 0.74
C GLN A 124 -16.57 9.54 0.69
N LEU A 125 -17.03 9.03 1.84
CA LEU A 125 -18.15 8.08 1.90
C LEU A 125 -19.46 8.69 1.39
N ALA A 126 -19.80 9.91 1.80
CA ALA A 126 -21.04 10.56 1.36
C ALA A 126 -21.05 10.74 -0.16
N THR A 127 -19.90 11.10 -0.75
CA THR A 127 -19.75 11.20 -2.21
C THR A 127 -19.94 9.86 -2.90
N ALA A 128 -19.35 8.79 -2.38
CA ALA A 128 -19.49 7.44 -2.94
C ALA A 128 -20.92 6.89 -2.85
N LEU A 129 -21.63 7.16 -1.75
CA LEU A 129 -23.03 6.75 -1.57
C LEU A 129 -23.99 7.50 -2.50
N ALA A 130 -23.63 8.71 -2.93
CA ALA A 130 -24.44 9.53 -3.83
C ALA A 130 -24.22 9.21 -5.33
N ASP A 131 -23.16 8.48 -5.71
CA ASP A 131 -22.89 8.13 -7.10
C ASP A 131 -23.67 6.89 -7.54
N ARG A 132 -24.73 7.10 -8.33
CA ARG A 132 -25.46 6.06 -9.11
C ARG A 132 -25.84 4.80 -8.31
N LEU A 133 -26.30 4.99 -7.06
CA LEU A 133 -26.62 3.91 -6.13
C LEU A 133 -27.48 2.79 -6.75
N ASP A 134 -28.47 3.14 -7.57
CA ASP A 134 -29.38 2.20 -8.24
C ASP A 134 -28.68 1.24 -9.22
N ARG A 135 -27.48 1.58 -9.69
CA ARG A 135 -26.68 0.79 -10.64
C ARG A 135 -25.41 0.22 -9.99
N THR A 136 -25.31 0.30 -8.67
CA THR A 136 -24.09 -0.04 -7.93
C THR A 136 -24.06 -1.48 -7.51
N VAL A 137 -22.95 -2.17 -7.77
CA VAL A 137 -22.56 -3.40 -7.07
C VAL A 137 -21.44 -3.09 -6.09
N VAL A 138 -21.59 -3.53 -4.84
CA VAL A 138 -20.61 -3.35 -3.78
C VAL A 138 -19.86 -4.67 -3.54
N VAL A 139 -18.59 -4.70 -3.92
CA VAL A 139 -17.67 -5.78 -3.61
C VAL A 139 -17.12 -5.58 -2.20
N VAL A 140 -17.52 -6.42 -1.25
CA VAL A 140 -17.06 -6.39 0.14
C VAL A 140 -15.95 -7.42 0.30
N SER A 141 -14.73 -6.92 0.46
CA SER A 141 -13.50 -7.69 0.27
C SER A 141 -12.66 -7.68 1.55
N SER A 142 -12.69 -8.77 2.32
CA SER A 142 -11.94 -8.86 3.57
C SER A 142 -11.65 -10.30 3.96
N LYS A 143 -10.37 -10.70 3.92
CA LYS A 143 -9.91 -12.05 4.28
C LYS A 143 -10.46 -12.57 5.61
N SER A 144 -10.26 -11.80 6.69
CA SER A 144 -10.70 -12.18 8.03
C SER A 144 -12.21 -12.03 8.27
N GLY A 145 -12.91 -11.37 7.34
CA GLY A 145 -14.29 -10.90 7.54
C GLY A 145 -14.52 -9.91 8.70
N GLY A 146 -13.47 -9.46 9.38
CA GLY A 146 -13.56 -8.65 10.61
C GLY A 146 -12.97 -7.25 10.49
N THR A 147 -12.58 -6.81 9.30
CA THR A 147 -12.00 -5.47 9.05
C THR A 147 -13.06 -4.41 9.31
N VAL A 148 -12.83 -3.54 10.30
CA VAL A 148 -13.85 -2.60 10.83
C VAL A 148 -14.31 -1.60 9.77
N GLU A 149 -13.39 -1.17 8.91
CA GLU A 149 -13.68 -0.21 7.85
C GLU A 149 -14.57 -0.84 6.77
N THR A 150 -14.21 -2.03 6.29
CA THR A 150 -14.98 -2.79 5.30
C THR A 150 -16.39 -3.14 5.82
N ASP A 151 -16.52 -3.54 7.09
CA ASP A 151 -17.85 -3.76 7.70
C ASP A 151 -18.66 -2.47 7.79
N SER A 152 -18.00 -1.34 8.11
CA SER A 152 -18.67 -0.03 8.18
C SER A 152 -19.18 0.41 6.80
N HIS A 153 -18.41 0.21 5.74
CA HIS A 153 -18.84 0.47 4.36
C HIS A 153 -20.03 -0.38 3.96
N ARG A 154 -19.96 -1.70 4.21
CA ARG A 154 -21.06 -2.63 3.93
C ARG A 154 -22.35 -2.19 4.61
N ARG A 155 -22.27 -1.79 5.89
CA ARG A 155 -23.42 -1.28 6.66
C ARG A 155 -24.00 -0.01 6.06
N ALA A 156 -23.14 0.93 5.67
CA ALA A 156 -23.56 2.19 5.06
C ALA A 156 -24.29 1.97 3.72
N TYR A 157 -23.73 1.14 2.82
CA TYR A 157 -24.37 0.81 1.55
C TYR A 157 -25.66 0.02 1.74
N LEU A 158 -25.70 -0.95 2.66
CA LEU A 158 -26.90 -1.72 2.93
C LEU A 158 -28.02 -0.80 3.41
N GLN A 159 -27.73 0.12 4.33
CA GLN A 159 -28.71 1.10 4.78
C GLN A 159 -29.16 2.01 3.64
N ALA A 160 -28.24 2.49 2.80
CA ALA A 160 -28.59 3.34 1.65
C ALA A 160 -29.50 2.62 0.64
N PHE A 161 -29.26 1.34 0.35
CA PHE A 161 -30.12 0.53 -0.49
C PHE A 161 -31.52 0.37 0.10
N LEU A 162 -31.63 0.08 1.40
CA LEU A 162 -32.91 -0.03 2.10
C LEU A 162 -33.66 1.31 2.12
N ASP A 163 -32.95 2.42 2.35
CA ASP A 163 -33.53 3.77 2.35
C ASP A 163 -34.00 4.20 0.95
N SER A 164 -33.42 3.63 -0.11
CA SER A 164 -33.89 3.82 -1.49
C SER A 164 -35.18 3.04 -1.83
N GLY A 165 -35.65 2.20 -0.90
CA GLY A 165 -36.89 1.42 -1.03
C GLY A 165 -36.70 -0.02 -1.47
N LEU A 166 -35.47 -0.51 -1.59
CA LEU A 166 -35.20 -1.93 -1.87
C LEU A 166 -35.57 -2.80 -0.67
N SER A 167 -36.16 -3.96 -0.93
CA SER A 167 -36.31 -5.00 0.08
C SER A 167 -34.94 -5.57 0.47
N PRO A 168 -34.82 -6.26 1.63
CA PRO A 168 -33.56 -6.89 2.04
C PRO A 168 -32.97 -7.84 0.99
N ALA A 169 -33.82 -8.59 0.27
CA ALA A 169 -33.36 -9.50 -0.79
C ALA A 169 -32.85 -8.75 -2.02
N GLU A 170 -33.54 -7.68 -2.43
CA GLU A 170 -33.08 -6.83 -3.53
C GLU A 170 -31.77 -6.13 -3.16
N ALA A 171 -31.67 -5.55 -1.96
CA ALA A 171 -30.43 -4.94 -1.48
C ALA A 171 -29.27 -5.96 -1.41
N GLY A 172 -29.55 -7.21 -1.01
CA GLY A 172 -28.59 -8.32 -0.99
C GLY A 172 -27.92 -8.58 -2.33
N ARG A 173 -28.69 -8.52 -3.42
CA ARG A 173 -28.20 -8.68 -4.80
C ARG A 173 -27.13 -7.66 -5.19
N HIS A 174 -27.17 -6.46 -4.61
CA HIS A 174 -26.15 -5.42 -4.86
C HIS A 174 -24.81 -5.72 -4.14
N PHE A 175 -24.65 -6.86 -3.49
CA PHE A 175 -23.40 -7.23 -2.81
C PHE A 175 -22.73 -8.46 -3.44
N VAL A 176 -21.41 -8.36 -3.58
CA VAL A 176 -20.51 -9.48 -3.84
C VAL A 176 -19.52 -9.55 -2.70
N VAL A 177 -19.40 -10.70 -2.05
CA VAL A 177 -18.51 -10.92 -0.90
C VAL A 177 -17.33 -11.76 -1.33
N VAL A 178 -16.13 -11.25 -1.08
CA VAL A 178 -14.86 -11.97 -1.26
C VAL A 178 -14.18 -12.12 0.09
N THR A 179 -14.03 -13.36 0.55
CA THR A 179 -13.58 -13.65 1.91
C THR A 179 -13.00 -15.06 2.02
N ASP A 180 -12.32 -15.37 3.13
CA ASP A 180 -11.85 -16.74 3.37
C ASP A 180 -12.99 -17.69 3.76
N PRO A 181 -12.82 -19.00 3.47
CA PRO A 181 -13.69 -20.05 4.01
C PRO A 181 -13.77 -20.02 5.54
N GLY A 182 -14.98 -20.15 6.08
CA GLY A 182 -15.29 -20.14 7.51
C GLY A 182 -15.29 -18.77 8.18
N SER A 183 -15.07 -17.68 7.43
CA SER A 183 -15.05 -16.32 7.99
C SER A 183 -16.45 -15.83 8.40
N PRO A 184 -16.57 -14.91 9.38
CA PRO A 184 -17.85 -14.30 9.74
C PRO A 184 -18.54 -13.58 8.56
N LEU A 185 -17.75 -13.06 7.62
CA LEU A 185 -18.24 -12.38 6.44
C LEU A 185 -18.85 -13.35 5.42
N GLU A 186 -18.41 -14.61 5.36
CA GLU A 186 -19.06 -15.64 4.54
C GLU A 186 -20.50 -15.88 5.01
N ALA A 187 -20.69 -16.06 6.32
CA ALA A 187 -22.02 -16.22 6.91
C ALA A 187 -22.89 -14.98 6.66
N THR A 188 -22.33 -13.79 6.90
CA THR A 188 -23.02 -12.51 6.66
C THR A 188 -23.45 -12.37 5.20
N GLY A 189 -22.58 -12.69 4.24
CA GLY A 189 -22.89 -12.63 2.81
C GLY A 189 -24.03 -13.56 2.44
N ARG A 190 -24.01 -14.81 2.93
CA ARG A 190 -25.09 -15.77 2.71
C ARG A 190 -26.42 -15.33 3.31
N GLU A 191 -26.41 -14.79 4.52
CA GLU A 191 -27.61 -14.24 5.18
C GLU A 191 -28.20 -13.05 4.43
N MET A 192 -27.35 -12.21 3.85
CA MET A 192 -27.77 -11.09 3.01
C MET A 192 -28.31 -11.53 1.64
N GLY A 193 -28.06 -12.78 1.21
CA GLY A 193 -28.33 -13.21 -0.17
C GLY A 193 -27.36 -12.61 -1.20
N ALA A 194 -26.17 -12.23 -0.75
CA ALA A 194 -25.09 -11.75 -1.62
C ALA A 194 -24.44 -12.91 -2.41
N PHE A 195 -23.79 -12.59 -3.52
CA PHE A 195 -22.86 -13.51 -4.17
C PHE A 195 -21.64 -13.70 -3.28
N VAL A 196 -21.26 -14.94 -2.99
CA VAL A 196 -20.11 -15.24 -2.11
C VAL A 196 -19.07 -16.03 -2.89
N LEU A 197 -17.88 -15.46 -3.03
CA LEU A 197 -16.71 -16.09 -3.64
C LEU A 197 -15.64 -16.29 -2.57
N LEU A 198 -15.25 -17.55 -2.38
CA LEU A 198 -14.25 -17.91 -1.38
C LEU A 198 -12.85 -17.77 -1.97
N ALA A 199 -11.97 -17.11 -1.21
CA ALA A 199 -10.57 -16.97 -1.55
C ALA A 199 -9.75 -18.17 -1.05
N ASP A 200 -8.46 -18.19 -1.39
CA ASP A 200 -7.52 -19.15 -0.85
C ASP A 200 -6.95 -18.69 0.50
N PRO A 201 -7.24 -19.40 1.62
CA PRO A 201 -6.73 -19.02 2.94
C PRO A 201 -5.20 -19.12 3.04
N ASP A 202 -4.54 -19.88 2.15
CA ASP A 202 -3.08 -20.04 2.13
C ASP A 202 -2.33 -18.89 1.41
N VAL A 203 -3.05 -17.83 1.01
CA VAL A 203 -2.46 -16.62 0.40
C VAL A 203 -2.56 -15.43 1.35
N GLY A 204 -1.42 -14.82 1.71
CA GLY A 204 -1.39 -13.58 2.48
C GLY A 204 -2.00 -12.39 1.70
N GLY A 205 -2.63 -11.44 2.39
CA GLY A 205 -3.38 -10.35 1.75
C GLY A 205 -2.57 -9.53 0.73
N ARG A 206 -1.33 -9.15 1.07
CA ARG A 206 -0.46 -8.38 0.15
C ARG A 206 0.10 -9.19 -1.03
N TYR A 207 -0.03 -10.52 -1.00
CA TYR A 207 0.33 -11.46 -2.08
C TYR A 207 -0.92 -11.95 -2.84
N ALA A 208 -2.05 -11.25 -2.70
CA ALA A 208 -3.34 -11.69 -3.20
C ALA A 208 -3.72 -11.08 -4.56
N ALA A 209 -2.79 -10.42 -5.25
CA ALA A 209 -3.07 -9.64 -6.46
C ALA A 209 -3.73 -10.47 -7.57
N LEU A 210 -3.34 -11.74 -7.73
CA LEU A 210 -3.88 -12.65 -8.74
C LEU A 210 -4.87 -13.68 -8.17
N THR A 211 -5.44 -13.42 -6.99
CA THR A 211 -6.47 -14.26 -6.34
C THR A 211 -7.87 -13.70 -6.57
N ALA A 212 -8.91 -14.32 -5.96
CA ALA A 212 -10.26 -13.76 -5.92
C ALA A 212 -10.29 -12.28 -5.45
N PHE A 213 -9.43 -11.87 -4.52
CA PHE A 213 -9.36 -10.48 -4.05
C PHE A 213 -9.00 -9.48 -5.15
N GLY A 214 -8.12 -9.87 -6.07
CA GLY A 214 -7.76 -9.07 -7.24
C GLY A 214 -8.72 -9.23 -8.40
N MET A 215 -9.11 -10.47 -8.72
CA MET A 215 -9.81 -10.82 -9.95
C MET A 215 -11.30 -10.49 -9.91
N VAL A 216 -11.99 -10.66 -8.77
CA VAL A 216 -13.44 -10.42 -8.68
C VAL A 216 -13.82 -8.95 -8.94
N PRO A 217 -13.27 -7.96 -8.21
CA PRO A 217 -13.64 -6.56 -8.46
C PRO A 217 -13.22 -6.06 -9.84
N THR A 218 -12.13 -6.59 -10.40
CA THR A 218 -11.63 -6.15 -11.71
C THR A 218 -12.40 -6.77 -12.87
N ALA A 219 -12.79 -8.05 -12.77
CA ALA A 219 -13.68 -8.69 -13.74
C ALA A 219 -15.03 -7.98 -13.79
N LEU A 220 -15.63 -7.65 -12.64
CA LEU A 220 -16.85 -6.84 -12.57
C LEU A 220 -16.68 -5.45 -13.18
N ALA A 221 -15.49 -4.84 -13.07
CA ALA A 221 -15.16 -3.59 -13.73
C ALA A 221 -14.91 -3.74 -15.25
N GLY A 222 -15.01 -4.96 -15.79
CA GLY A 222 -14.87 -5.28 -17.22
C GLY A 222 -13.44 -5.52 -17.69
N VAL A 223 -12.54 -5.96 -16.79
CA VAL A 223 -11.18 -6.40 -17.12
C VAL A 223 -11.20 -7.84 -17.63
N ASP A 224 -10.44 -8.12 -18.68
CA ASP A 224 -10.12 -9.50 -19.06
C ASP A 224 -9.03 -10.03 -18.12
N VAL A 225 -9.48 -10.66 -17.02
CA VAL A 225 -8.58 -11.19 -15.99
C VAL A 225 -7.81 -12.41 -16.47
N ALA A 226 -8.25 -13.10 -17.52
CA ALA A 226 -7.51 -14.25 -18.06
C ALA A 226 -6.16 -13.81 -18.64
N GLU A 227 -6.11 -12.65 -19.28
CA GLU A 227 -4.86 -12.09 -19.82
C GLU A 227 -3.82 -11.84 -18.70
N LEU A 228 -4.23 -11.36 -17.54
CA LEU A 228 -3.34 -11.16 -16.39
C LEU A 228 -2.76 -12.49 -15.89
N LEU A 229 -3.57 -13.54 -15.85
CA LEU A 229 -3.14 -14.88 -15.44
C LEU A 229 -2.18 -15.49 -16.48
N ASP A 230 -2.46 -15.30 -17.78
CA ASP A 230 -1.59 -15.75 -18.88
C ASP A 230 -0.20 -15.09 -18.78
N GLN A 231 -0.15 -13.77 -18.54
CA GLN A 231 1.10 -13.01 -18.37
C GLN A 231 1.92 -13.51 -17.16
N ALA A 232 1.26 -13.79 -16.04
CA ALA A 232 1.93 -14.33 -14.86
C ALA A 232 2.43 -15.77 -15.07
N GLU A 233 1.66 -16.60 -15.77
CA GLU A 233 2.04 -17.97 -16.10
C GLU A 233 3.25 -18.02 -17.05
N GLU A 234 3.29 -17.15 -18.07
CA GLU A 234 4.45 -17.01 -18.95
C GLU A 234 5.70 -16.63 -18.14
N PHE A 235 5.58 -15.65 -17.24
CA PHE A 235 6.67 -15.22 -16.36
C PHE A 235 7.14 -16.33 -15.41
N ALA A 236 6.22 -17.12 -14.87
CA ALA A 236 6.51 -18.18 -13.91
C ALA A 236 7.48 -19.25 -14.46
N THR A 237 7.53 -19.44 -15.77
CA THR A 237 8.47 -20.37 -16.44
C THR A 237 9.95 -20.04 -16.17
N THR A 238 10.25 -18.80 -15.78
CA THR A 238 11.61 -18.33 -15.47
C THR A 238 12.04 -18.65 -14.04
N LEU A 239 11.09 -18.90 -13.13
CA LEU A 239 11.34 -18.93 -11.69
C LEU A 239 12.16 -20.13 -11.24
N THR A 240 12.21 -21.21 -12.02
CA THR A 240 12.97 -22.43 -11.73
C THR A 240 14.31 -22.51 -12.46
N GLY A 241 14.63 -21.53 -13.32
CA GLY A 241 15.88 -21.49 -14.07
C GLY A 241 17.08 -21.06 -13.22
N ASP A 242 18.23 -21.70 -13.45
CA ASP A 242 19.52 -21.36 -12.80
C ASP A 242 20.16 -20.07 -13.36
N THR A 243 19.70 -19.62 -14.52
CA THR A 243 20.15 -18.38 -15.18
C THR A 243 18.94 -17.64 -15.73
N GLY A 244 19.05 -16.32 -15.90
CA GLY A 244 17.98 -15.56 -16.54
C GLY A 244 16.72 -15.41 -15.70
N ASN A 245 16.84 -15.31 -14.37
CA ASN A 245 15.70 -15.21 -13.43
C ASN A 245 15.53 -13.75 -12.95
N PRO A 246 14.60 -12.97 -13.55
CA PRO A 246 14.51 -11.53 -13.25
C PRO A 246 14.06 -11.26 -11.81
N ALA A 247 13.14 -12.05 -11.27
CA ALA A 247 12.63 -11.85 -9.91
C ALA A 247 13.69 -12.12 -8.84
N PHE A 248 14.51 -13.17 -9.00
CA PHE A 248 15.62 -13.45 -8.10
C PHE A 248 16.72 -12.40 -8.19
N THR A 249 16.99 -11.89 -9.39
CA THR A 249 17.92 -10.78 -9.58
C THR A 249 17.43 -9.53 -8.85
N LEU A 250 16.16 -9.16 -9.03
CA LEU A 250 15.55 -8.04 -8.33
C LEU A 250 15.59 -8.23 -6.80
N GLY A 251 15.17 -9.39 -6.29
CA GLY A 251 15.21 -9.68 -4.86
C GLY A 251 16.62 -9.66 -4.26
N ALA A 252 17.61 -10.18 -4.97
CA ALA A 252 19.01 -10.11 -4.57
C ALA A 252 19.52 -8.67 -4.53
N VAL A 253 19.18 -7.84 -5.51
CA VAL A 253 19.54 -6.42 -5.53
C VAL A 253 18.90 -5.67 -4.35
N LEU A 254 17.59 -5.84 -4.15
CA LEU A 254 16.86 -5.19 -3.05
C LEU A 254 17.45 -5.56 -1.68
N GLY A 255 17.64 -6.85 -1.41
CA GLY A 255 18.22 -7.32 -0.15
C GLY A 255 19.68 -6.89 0.03
N ALA A 256 20.51 -7.02 -1.00
CA ALA A 256 21.92 -6.66 -0.95
C ALA A 256 22.17 -5.16 -0.80
N ALA A 257 21.29 -4.33 -1.36
CA ALA A 257 21.32 -2.88 -1.20
C ALA A 257 20.96 -2.49 0.25
N ALA A 258 19.88 -3.04 0.78
CA ALA A 258 19.44 -2.80 2.15
C ALA A 258 20.49 -3.20 3.19
N LEU A 259 21.12 -4.38 3.05
CA LEU A 259 22.21 -4.81 3.93
C LEU A 259 23.46 -3.90 3.88
N ARG A 260 23.62 -3.13 2.81
CA ARG A 260 24.69 -2.14 2.64
C ARG A 260 24.26 -0.71 2.97
N GLY A 261 23.10 -0.54 3.60
CA GLY A 261 22.59 0.77 4.05
C GLY A 261 21.82 1.55 2.98
N ARG A 262 21.48 0.95 1.83
CA ARG A 262 20.53 1.49 0.85
C ARG A 262 19.16 0.88 1.05
N ASP A 263 18.53 1.23 2.16
CA ASP A 263 17.27 0.67 2.65
C ASP A 263 16.04 1.50 2.26
N LYS A 264 16.19 2.63 1.55
CA LYS A 264 15.06 3.40 1.00
C LYS A 264 14.95 3.14 -0.49
N LEU A 265 13.82 2.58 -0.92
CA LEU A 265 13.55 2.26 -2.32
C LEU A 265 12.67 3.36 -2.92
N ALA A 266 13.26 4.26 -3.70
CA ALA A 266 12.48 5.22 -4.48
C ALA A 266 11.86 4.50 -5.68
N LEU A 267 10.53 4.34 -5.67
CA LEU A 267 9.73 3.72 -6.73
C LEU A 267 9.20 4.79 -7.66
N VAL A 268 9.50 4.66 -8.95
CA VAL A 268 9.16 5.66 -9.98
C VAL A 268 8.37 5.00 -11.11
N ASP A 269 7.18 5.50 -11.42
CA ASP A 269 6.52 5.18 -12.69
C ASP A 269 7.06 6.10 -13.80
N ASP A 270 8.13 5.68 -14.47
CA ASP A 270 8.75 6.46 -15.55
C ASP A 270 8.22 6.00 -16.92
N GLY A 271 6.96 6.36 -17.19
CA GLY A 271 6.33 6.13 -18.48
C GLY A 271 5.99 4.66 -18.75
N SER A 272 5.64 3.90 -17.72
CA SER A 272 5.28 2.48 -17.85
C SER A 272 3.92 2.24 -18.50
N GLY A 273 2.99 3.19 -18.32
CA GLY A 273 1.57 2.98 -18.58
C GLY A 273 0.86 2.12 -17.52
N ILE A 274 1.56 1.69 -16.46
CA ILE A 274 1.05 0.90 -15.35
C ILE A 274 0.82 1.79 -14.13
N THR A 275 -0.28 2.53 -14.16
CA THR A 275 -0.62 3.52 -13.13
C THR A 275 -0.89 2.86 -11.78
N GLY A 276 -0.19 3.32 -10.74
CA GLY A 276 -0.39 2.92 -9.34
C GLY A 276 0.39 1.68 -8.89
N LEU A 277 1.16 1.03 -9.77
CA LEU A 277 1.94 -0.16 -9.38
C LEU A 277 2.95 0.13 -8.27
N GLY A 278 3.48 1.36 -8.21
CA GLY A 278 4.31 1.82 -7.10
C GLY A 278 3.61 1.76 -5.75
N ASP A 279 2.34 2.17 -5.66
CA ASP A 279 1.55 2.15 -4.42
C ASP A 279 1.25 0.72 -3.94
N TRP A 280 0.99 -0.20 -4.88
CA TRP A 280 0.83 -1.62 -4.54
C TRP A 280 2.15 -2.25 -4.09
N ALA A 281 3.25 -1.97 -4.80
CA ALA A 281 4.58 -2.46 -4.42
C ALA A 281 5.04 -1.88 -3.07
N GLU A 282 4.62 -0.64 -2.75
CA GLU A 282 4.85 0.00 -1.45
C GLU A 282 4.29 -0.87 -0.32
N GLN A 283 3.03 -1.29 -0.41
CA GLN A 283 2.43 -2.20 0.56
C GLN A 283 3.22 -3.51 0.66
N LEU A 284 3.42 -4.15 -0.49
CA LEU A 284 4.04 -5.48 -0.55
C LEU A 284 5.40 -5.48 0.16
N ILE A 285 6.25 -4.50 -0.15
CA ILE A 285 7.62 -4.41 0.36
C ILE A 285 7.62 -3.94 1.82
N ALA A 286 6.88 -2.88 2.16
CA ALA A 286 6.91 -2.31 3.50
C ALA A 286 6.35 -3.28 4.56
N GLU A 287 5.23 -3.95 4.27
CA GLU A 287 4.67 -4.93 5.21
C GLU A 287 5.48 -6.22 5.29
N SER A 288 6.06 -6.67 4.17
CA SER A 288 6.87 -7.89 4.17
C SER A 288 8.20 -7.69 4.87
N THR A 289 8.80 -6.50 4.77
CA THR A 289 10.18 -6.29 5.22
C THR A 289 10.32 -5.45 6.49
N GLY A 290 9.37 -4.57 6.80
CA GLY A 290 9.44 -3.61 7.91
C GLY A 290 9.18 -4.22 9.28
N LYS A 291 10.12 -5.02 9.79
CA LYS A 291 10.00 -5.74 11.07
C LYS A 291 11.35 -5.96 11.73
N GLN A 292 11.32 -6.18 13.04
CA GLN A 292 12.51 -6.48 13.85
C GLN A 292 13.62 -5.41 13.75
N GLY A 293 13.26 -4.15 13.53
CA GLY A 293 14.20 -3.04 13.37
C GLY A 293 14.93 -3.04 12.02
N SER A 294 14.50 -3.85 11.06
CA SER A 294 15.02 -3.96 9.70
C SER A 294 13.91 -3.72 8.67
N GLY A 295 14.28 -3.59 7.40
CA GLY A 295 13.36 -3.55 6.27
C GLY A 295 13.76 -2.57 5.18
N ILE A 296 13.03 -2.64 4.08
CA ILE A 296 13.14 -1.71 2.95
C ILE A 296 11.96 -0.74 3.03
N LEU A 297 12.24 0.57 3.04
CA LEU A 297 11.21 1.61 2.96
C LEU A 297 10.96 1.96 1.50
N PRO A 298 9.85 1.51 0.89
CA PRO A 298 9.41 2.03 -0.39
C PRO A 298 8.94 3.48 -0.25
N VAL A 299 9.30 4.31 -1.23
CA VAL A 299 8.90 5.71 -1.34
C VAL A 299 8.46 5.94 -2.78
N VAL A 300 7.16 6.07 -3.00
CA VAL A 300 6.61 6.37 -4.33
C VAL A 300 6.88 7.83 -4.66
N VAL A 301 7.51 8.09 -5.81
CA VAL A 301 7.87 9.43 -6.27
C VAL A 301 7.53 9.62 -7.74
N GLU A 302 7.38 10.88 -8.14
CA GLU A 302 6.86 11.27 -9.46
C GLU A 302 7.88 11.05 -10.57
N THR A 303 9.16 11.28 -10.30
CA THR A 303 10.26 11.14 -11.27
C THR A 303 11.55 10.67 -10.58
N PRO A 304 12.55 10.16 -11.32
CA PRO A 304 13.83 9.75 -10.73
C PRO A 304 14.63 10.90 -10.09
N ILE A 305 14.29 12.16 -10.40
CA ILE A 305 14.93 13.37 -9.85
C ILE A 305 14.08 14.07 -8.79
N SER A 306 12.93 13.49 -8.42
CA SER A 306 12.08 14.04 -7.36
C SER A 306 12.88 14.20 -6.07
N ALA A 307 12.58 15.25 -5.31
CA ALA A 307 13.23 15.46 -4.01
C ALA A 307 13.04 14.23 -3.10
N GLY A 308 14.15 13.81 -2.46
CA GLY A 308 14.19 12.61 -1.63
C GLY A 308 14.38 11.28 -2.39
N ALA A 309 14.45 11.29 -3.72
CA ALA A 309 14.66 10.09 -4.54
C ALA A 309 16.14 9.72 -4.77
N THR A 310 17.06 10.53 -4.24
CA THR A 310 18.52 10.37 -4.38
C THR A 310 19.19 10.44 -3.01
N GLY A 311 20.29 9.70 -2.83
CA GLY A 311 21.06 9.70 -1.59
C GLY A 311 21.93 8.45 -1.50
N SER A 312 22.90 8.45 -0.58
CA SER A 312 23.76 7.28 -0.35
C SER A 312 22.99 6.09 0.22
N ASP A 313 21.85 6.34 0.85
CA ASP A 313 20.96 5.33 1.43
C ASP A 313 19.69 5.09 0.61
N VAL A 314 19.63 5.62 -0.62
CA VAL A 314 18.51 5.45 -1.53
C VAL A 314 18.90 4.52 -2.70
N LEU A 315 18.00 3.59 -3.02
CA LEU A 315 17.99 2.78 -4.22
C LEU A 315 16.83 3.24 -5.10
N THR A 316 17.12 3.70 -6.32
CA THR A 316 16.10 4.15 -7.28
C THR A 316 15.70 3.01 -8.19
N ALA A 317 14.42 2.65 -8.21
CA ALA A 317 13.85 1.64 -9.10
C ALA A 317 12.73 2.24 -9.95
N THR A 318 12.84 2.13 -11.28
CA THR A 318 11.73 2.47 -12.16
C THR A 318 10.87 1.25 -12.42
N ILE A 319 9.57 1.44 -12.31
CA ILE A 319 8.55 0.54 -12.82
C ILE A 319 8.25 1.01 -14.23
N GLY A 320 8.49 0.12 -15.19
CA GLY A 320 8.41 0.40 -16.61
C GLY A 320 9.38 1.48 -17.12
N GLY A 321 9.27 1.64 -18.43
CA GLY A 321 10.18 2.34 -19.32
C GLY A 321 9.64 2.16 -20.74
N ALA A 322 9.86 3.15 -21.59
CA ALA A 322 9.26 3.24 -22.92
C ALA A 322 9.24 1.89 -23.65
N LEU A 323 8.06 1.28 -23.74
CA LEU A 323 7.55 0.06 -24.42
C LEU A 323 8.47 -0.72 -25.40
N GLY A 324 9.76 -0.84 -25.10
CA GLY A 324 10.78 -1.36 -25.99
C GLY A 324 12.03 -1.77 -25.22
N VAL A 325 12.56 -2.94 -25.55
CA VAL A 325 13.80 -3.47 -24.98
C VAL A 325 14.94 -2.47 -25.20
N GLY A 326 15.59 -2.01 -24.12
CA GLY A 326 16.75 -1.11 -24.16
C GLY A 326 16.45 0.39 -24.03
N ALA A 327 15.20 0.79 -23.79
CA ALA A 327 14.87 2.19 -23.51
C ALA A 327 15.47 2.65 -22.16
N VAL A 328 15.94 3.89 -22.12
CA VAL A 328 16.39 4.56 -20.90
C VAL A 328 15.23 5.41 -20.36
N PRO A 329 15.01 5.48 -19.03
CA PRO A 329 13.93 6.27 -18.45
C PRO A 329 13.98 7.77 -18.83
N GLY A 330 12.82 8.41 -18.89
CA GLY A 330 12.53 9.65 -19.63
C GLY A 330 13.08 10.95 -19.04
N SER A 331 13.99 10.89 -18.06
CA SER A 331 14.52 12.06 -17.35
C SER A 331 16.02 12.31 -17.56
N GLY A 332 16.71 11.45 -18.31
CA GLY A 332 18.17 11.50 -18.48
C GLY A 332 18.95 10.97 -17.28
N VAL A 333 18.27 10.50 -16.23
CA VAL A 333 18.85 9.80 -15.08
C VAL A 333 18.73 8.29 -15.27
N VAL A 334 19.85 7.60 -15.12
CA VAL A 334 19.90 6.13 -15.13
C VAL A 334 19.54 5.64 -13.72
N PRO A 335 18.42 4.91 -13.53
CA PRO A 335 18.08 4.37 -12.22
C PRO A 335 19.03 3.23 -11.85
N HIS A 336 19.03 2.88 -10.56
CA HIS A 336 19.81 1.74 -10.09
C HIS A 336 19.20 0.42 -10.61
N VAL A 337 17.86 0.35 -10.68
CA VAL A 337 17.12 -0.79 -11.21
C VAL A 337 15.97 -0.31 -12.10
N SER A 338 15.65 -1.07 -13.14
CA SER A 338 14.43 -0.87 -13.94
C SER A 338 13.74 -2.21 -14.18
N VAL A 339 12.43 -2.27 -13.95
CA VAL A 339 11.61 -3.49 -14.06
C VAL A 339 10.53 -3.25 -15.12
N ASN A 340 10.63 -3.93 -16.25
CA ASN A 340 9.78 -3.70 -17.43
C ASN A 340 9.08 -4.99 -17.84
N GLY A 341 7.76 -4.98 -17.96
CA GLY A 341 7.00 -6.16 -18.35
C GLY A 341 5.50 -5.93 -18.19
N PRO A 342 4.68 -6.87 -18.66
CA PRO A 342 3.23 -6.78 -18.55
C PRO A 342 2.76 -6.88 -17.09
N LEU A 343 1.57 -6.35 -16.79
CA LEU A 343 1.08 -6.18 -15.42
C LEU A 343 0.98 -7.50 -14.64
N GLY A 344 0.48 -8.57 -15.24
CA GLY A 344 0.42 -9.89 -14.59
C GLY A 344 1.81 -10.42 -14.19
N ALA A 345 2.81 -10.23 -15.05
CA ALA A 345 4.20 -10.60 -14.76
C ALA A 345 4.82 -9.71 -13.67
N GLN A 346 4.50 -8.41 -13.65
CA GLN A 346 4.97 -7.49 -12.61
C GLN A 346 4.51 -7.94 -11.23
N PHE A 347 3.22 -8.27 -11.05
CA PHE A 347 2.72 -8.74 -9.75
C PHE A 347 3.53 -9.92 -9.22
N LEU A 348 3.69 -10.98 -10.02
CA LEU A 348 4.45 -12.16 -9.62
C LEU A 348 5.94 -11.85 -9.42
N CYS A 349 6.55 -10.99 -10.25
CA CYS A 349 7.95 -10.60 -10.13
C CYS A 349 8.24 -9.90 -8.80
N TRP A 350 7.43 -8.91 -8.44
CA TRP A 350 7.59 -8.17 -7.20
C TRP A 350 7.28 -9.02 -5.96
N GLU A 351 6.30 -9.92 -6.03
CA GLU A 351 5.99 -10.90 -4.97
C GLU A 351 7.20 -11.81 -4.70
N VAL A 352 7.75 -12.44 -5.73
CA VAL A 352 8.96 -13.27 -5.60
C VAL A 352 10.15 -12.46 -5.13
N ALA A 353 10.40 -11.29 -5.72
CA ALA A 353 11.53 -10.44 -5.35
C ALA A 353 11.47 -10.00 -3.88
N THR A 354 10.27 -9.67 -3.38
CA THR A 354 10.06 -9.29 -1.97
C THR A 354 10.30 -10.46 -1.03
N ALA A 355 9.81 -11.65 -1.37
CA ALA A 355 10.03 -12.86 -0.58
C ALA A 355 11.53 -13.25 -0.54
N VAL A 356 12.23 -13.10 -1.66
CA VAL A 356 13.69 -13.29 -1.76
C VAL A 356 14.44 -12.24 -0.95
N ALA A 357 14.07 -10.97 -1.03
CA ALA A 357 14.67 -9.90 -0.22
C ALA A 357 14.48 -10.16 1.28
N GLY A 358 13.30 -10.64 1.70
CA GLY A 358 13.05 -11.08 3.07
C GLY A 358 14.00 -12.18 3.54
N ARG A 359 14.28 -13.19 2.68
CA ARG A 359 15.29 -14.22 2.98
C ARG A 359 16.69 -13.62 3.15
N VAL A 360 17.10 -12.72 2.25
CA VAL A 360 18.42 -12.06 2.32
C VAL A 360 18.56 -11.23 3.60
N LEU A 361 17.48 -10.57 4.04
CA LEU A 361 17.43 -9.79 5.27
C LEU A 361 17.29 -10.64 6.54
N GLY A 362 17.01 -11.94 6.42
CA GLY A 362 16.82 -12.84 7.56
C GLY A 362 15.51 -12.60 8.31
N ILE A 363 14.44 -12.23 7.61
CA ILE A 363 13.12 -11.94 8.17
C ILE A 363 12.04 -12.79 7.52
N ASP A 364 10.95 -13.02 8.25
CA ASP A 364 9.72 -13.62 7.71
C ASP A 364 9.00 -12.61 6.80
N PRO A 365 8.83 -12.85 5.49
CA PRO A 365 8.14 -11.91 4.62
C PRO A 365 6.61 -11.99 4.70
N PHE A 366 6.03 -12.92 5.46
CA PHE A 366 4.60 -13.24 5.43
C PHE A 366 3.82 -12.83 6.69
N ASP A 367 4.49 -12.74 7.85
CA ASP A 367 3.86 -12.24 9.08
C ASP A 367 3.67 -10.70 9.08
N GLN A 368 2.94 -10.17 10.07
CA GLN A 368 2.65 -8.73 10.23
C GLN A 368 2.34 -8.34 11.70
N PRO A 369 3.31 -8.50 12.62
CA PRO A 369 3.04 -8.43 14.06
C PRO A 369 2.64 -7.02 14.55
N ASN A 370 3.00 -5.95 13.84
CA ASN A 370 2.85 -4.57 14.34
C ASN A 370 1.60 -3.84 13.86
N VAL A 371 0.83 -4.42 12.94
CA VAL A 371 -0.47 -3.87 12.51
C VAL A 371 -1.56 -4.08 13.57
N THR A 372 -1.47 -5.17 14.34
CA THR A 372 -2.48 -5.57 15.33
C THR A 372 -2.64 -4.57 16.46
N GLU A 373 -1.54 -3.95 16.90
CA GLU A 373 -1.56 -2.99 18.02
C GLU A 373 -2.41 -1.76 17.74
N SER A 374 -2.26 -1.14 16.56
CA SER A 374 -3.09 0.03 16.21
C SER A 374 -4.56 -0.31 16.09
N LYS A 375 -4.89 -1.53 15.65
CA LYS A 375 -6.28 -2.03 15.63
C LYS A 375 -6.83 -2.16 17.06
N GLN A 376 -6.04 -2.71 17.98
CA GLN A 376 -6.42 -2.83 19.39
C GLN A 376 -6.59 -1.45 20.04
N ASN A 377 -5.67 -0.51 19.81
CA ASN A 377 -5.76 0.85 20.32
C ASN A 377 -7.00 1.57 19.75
N THR A 378 -7.28 1.42 18.46
CA THR A 378 -8.48 1.98 17.81
C THR A 378 -9.75 1.48 18.49
N ASN A 379 -9.89 0.16 18.68
CA ASN A 379 -11.07 -0.42 19.33
C ASN A 379 -11.24 0.09 20.76
N LYS A 380 -10.14 0.15 21.53
CA LYS A 380 -10.16 0.69 22.89
C LYS A 380 -10.62 2.15 22.91
N ILE A 381 -10.15 2.97 21.98
CA ILE A 381 -10.52 4.39 21.87
C ILE A 381 -11.99 4.57 21.42
N LEU A 382 -12.50 3.68 20.58
CA LEU A 382 -13.93 3.66 20.24
C LEU A 382 -14.81 3.35 21.45
N ASP A 383 -14.35 2.49 22.35
CA ASP A 383 -15.08 2.13 23.57
C ASP A 383 -14.96 3.20 24.68
N GLU A 384 -13.77 3.79 24.85
CA GLU A 384 -13.46 4.70 25.97
C GLU A 384 -13.59 6.19 25.62
N GLY A 385 -13.59 6.53 24.33
CA GLY A 385 -13.54 7.90 23.82
C GLY A 385 -12.12 8.38 23.48
N LEU A 386 -12.04 9.48 22.71
CA LEU A 386 -10.76 10.07 22.31
C LEU A 386 -9.98 10.57 23.53
N PRO A 387 -8.65 10.32 23.59
CA PRO A 387 -7.82 10.83 24.68
C PRO A 387 -7.76 12.35 24.63
N ALA A 388 -7.91 13.00 25.78
CA ALA A 388 -7.73 14.45 25.90
C ALA A 388 -6.27 14.83 25.60
N ALA A 389 -6.07 15.84 24.76
CA ALA A 389 -4.76 16.38 24.45
C ALA A 389 -4.79 17.91 24.58
N THR A 390 -3.74 18.48 25.18
CA THR A 390 -3.57 19.94 25.24
C THR A 390 -2.79 20.39 24.00
N PRO A 391 -3.30 21.35 23.21
CA PRO A 391 -2.55 21.90 22.08
C PRO A 391 -1.21 22.50 22.50
N SER A 392 -0.17 22.25 21.72
CA SER A 392 1.13 22.91 21.85
C SER A 392 1.09 24.32 21.27
N PHE A 393 0.34 24.53 20.19
CA PHE A 393 0.09 25.84 19.57
C PHE A 393 -1.20 25.84 18.75
N THR A 394 -1.71 27.03 18.45
CA THR A 394 -2.78 27.25 17.48
C THR A 394 -2.37 28.42 16.59
N GLU A 395 -2.32 28.20 15.28
CA GLU A 395 -1.93 29.19 14.29
C GLU A 395 -2.88 29.11 13.09
N GLY A 396 -3.70 30.14 12.89
CA GLY A 396 -4.67 30.17 11.79
C GLY A 396 -5.68 29.02 11.89
N ALA A 397 -5.75 28.19 10.85
CA ALA A 397 -6.65 27.04 10.76
C ALA A 397 -6.04 25.74 11.30
N ILE A 398 -4.88 25.81 11.96
CA ILE A 398 -4.10 24.65 12.40
C ILE A 398 -3.91 24.66 13.91
N VAL A 399 -4.23 23.54 14.55
CA VAL A 399 -3.93 23.24 15.95
C VAL A 399 -2.85 22.16 15.99
N GLY A 400 -1.72 22.45 16.64
CA GLY A 400 -0.58 21.54 16.70
C GLY A 400 -0.44 20.83 18.04
N TYR A 401 -0.06 19.55 17.99
CA TYR A 401 0.24 18.69 19.14
C TYR A 401 1.57 17.98 18.89
N GLY A 402 2.53 18.11 19.80
CA GLY A 402 3.84 17.45 19.71
C GLY A 402 4.62 17.63 21.01
N GLU A 403 5.76 16.96 21.16
CA GLU A 403 6.60 17.11 22.34
C GLU A 403 7.04 18.57 22.53
N ALA A 404 6.59 19.16 23.63
CA ALA A 404 6.79 20.57 23.96
C ALA A 404 8.22 20.82 24.47
N ASN A 405 9.21 20.72 23.58
CA ASN A 405 10.59 21.07 23.90
C ASN A 405 10.99 22.34 23.13
N SER A 406 10.94 23.47 23.85
CA SER A 406 11.43 24.82 23.52
C SER A 406 10.42 25.85 22.97
N LEU A 407 10.78 27.14 23.10
CA LEU A 407 10.10 28.30 22.51
C LEU A 407 10.02 28.23 20.98
N GLU A 408 10.81 27.36 20.32
CA GLU A 408 10.87 27.23 18.87
C GLU A 408 9.67 26.44 18.30
N THR A 409 9.02 25.56 19.07
CA THR A 409 7.85 24.77 18.61
C THR A 409 6.50 25.45 18.85
N ALA A 410 6.50 26.73 19.23
CA ALA A 410 5.29 27.54 19.48
C ALA A 410 4.61 28.07 18.18
N SER A 411 5.12 27.69 17.01
CA SER A 411 4.58 28.06 15.69
C SER A 411 4.59 26.85 14.76
N LEU A 412 3.78 26.90 13.71
CA LEU A 412 3.72 25.84 12.71
C LEU A 412 5.09 25.63 12.01
N GLU A 413 5.73 26.72 11.61
CA GLU A 413 7.04 26.66 10.94
C GLU A 413 8.10 26.02 11.84
N GLY A 414 8.17 26.46 13.10
CA GLY A 414 9.15 25.95 14.05
C GLY A 414 8.91 24.48 14.44
N ALA A 415 7.64 24.07 14.59
CA ALA A 415 7.28 22.67 14.82
C ALA A 415 7.68 21.77 13.64
N LEU A 416 7.46 22.22 12.40
CA LEU A 416 7.90 21.48 11.22
C LEU A 416 9.42 21.42 11.14
N ARG A 417 10.15 22.50 11.41
CA ARG A 417 11.63 22.48 11.44
C ARG A 417 12.17 21.48 12.46
N ALA A 418 11.58 21.44 13.66
CA ALA A 418 11.96 20.48 14.70
C ALA A 418 11.73 19.03 14.22
N LEU A 419 10.58 18.75 13.60
CA LEU A 419 10.28 17.43 13.06
C LEU A 419 11.25 17.02 11.94
N LEU A 420 11.55 17.94 11.00
CA LEU A 420 12.52 17.68 9.94
C LEU A 420 13.92 17.41 10.52
N GLY A 421 14.32 18.14 11.56
CA GLY A 421 15.58 17.90 12.27
C GLY A 421 15.64 16.51 12.94
N ALA A 422 14.52 16.00 13.43
CA ALA A 422 14.43 14.68 14.06
C ALA A 422 14.64 13.51 13.08
N THR A 423 14.56 13.73 11.76
CA THR A 423 14.86 12.68 10.76
C THR A 423 16.33 12.26 10.76
N GLY A 424 17.26 13.16 11.11
CA GLY A 424 18.69 12.88 11.07
C GLY A 424 19.24 12.55 9.67
N GLU A 425 20.50 12.11 9.62
CA GLU A 425 21.25 11.90 8.36
C GLU A 425 20.75 10.70 7.54
N HIS A 426 20.23 9.66 8.21
CA HIS A 426 19.82 8.41 7.59
C HIS A 426 18.33 8.09 7.79
N GLY A 427 17.54 9.04 8.30
CA GLY A 427 16.11 8.82 8.51
C GLY A 427 15.22 9.29 7.37
N TYR A 428 13.92 9.17 7.58
CA TYR A 428 12.88 9.56 6.64
C TYR A 428 11.76 10.27 7.39
N LEU A 429 10.94 11.02 6.64
CA LEU A 429 9.70 11.58 7.14
C LEU A 429 8.51 10.80 6.56
N ALA A 430 7.49 10.52 7.36
CA ALA A 430 6.21 10.01 6.88
C ALA A 430 5.12 11.07 7.08
N VAL A 431 4.41 11.42 6.00
CA VAL A 431 3.20 12.24 6.05
C VAL A 431 1.98 11.32 6.07
N MET A 432 1.19 11.41 7.13
CA MET A 432 0.05 10.53 7.40
C MET A 432 -1.24 11.36 7.43
N ALA A 433 -1.99 11.36 6.33
CA ALA A 433 -3.15 12.21 6.13
C ALA A 433 -4.47 11.45 6.38
N TYR A 434 -5.16 11.78 7.47
CA TYR A 434 -6.51 11.34 7.80
C TYR A 434 -7.51 12.37 7.30
N LEU A 435 -7.66 12.43 5.97
CA LEU A 435 -8.44 13.42 5.22
C LEU A 435 -9.09 12.76 4.00
N ASP A 436 -9.88 13.51 3.22
CA ASP A 436 -10.51 13.03 1.98
C ASP A 436 -9.48 13.06 0.83
N ARG A 437 -9.14 11.90 0.26
CA ARG A 437 -8.09 11.82 -0.77
C ARG A 437 -8.39 12.60 -2.05
N PHE A 438 -9.66 12.89 -2.32
CA PHE A 438 -10.11 13.58 -3.53
C PHE A 438 -10.37 15.06 -3.26
N ALA A 439 -11.09 15.39 -2.20
CA ALA A 439 -11.40 16.78 -1.86
C ALA A 439 -10.16 17.53 -1.30
N ASP A 440 -9.29 16.82 -0.58
CA ASP A 440 -8.09 17.36 0.06
C ASP A 440 -6.80 16.97 -0.67
N ALA A 441 -6.90 16.56 -1.95
CA ALA A 441 -5.80 15.99 -2.77
C ALA A 441 -4.51 16.83 -2.78
N ASP A 442 -4.64 18.15 -2.65
CA ASP A 442 -3.50 19.09 -2.58
C ASP A 442 -2.56 18.79 -1.39
N THR A 443 -3.03 18.11 -0.36
CA THR A 443 -2.20 17.65 0.78
C THR A 443 -1.04 16.75 0.31
N ALA A 444 -1.21 15.99 -0.78
CA ALA A 444 -0.16 15.13 -1.33
C ALA A 444 1.09 15.90 -1.78
N LYS A 445 0.95 17.19 -2.14
CA LYS A 445 2.07 18.07 -2.51
C LYS A 445 3.07 18.27 -1.37
N LEU A 446 2.68 18.00 -0.12
CA LEU A 446 3.59 18.07 1.04
C LEU A 446 4.76 17.11 0.94
N ARG A 447 4.59 15.95 0.27
CA ARG A 447 5.67 14.97 0.08
C ARG A 447 6.90 15.62 -0.52
N GLU A 448 6.73 16.26 -1.68
CA GLU A 448 7.82 16.87 -2.43
C GLU A 448 8.40 18.08 -1.69
N LEU A 449 7.55 18.96 -1.15
CA LEU A 449 7.99 20.17 -0.43
C LEU A 449 8.83 19.81 0.81
N LEU A 450 8.38 18.83 1.61
CA LEU A 450 9.09 18.41 2.81
C LEU A 450 10.34 17.58 2.48
N ALA A 451 10.34 16.82 1.38
CA ALA A 451 11.53 16.14 0.89
C ALA A 451 12.59 17.14 0.43
N ALA A 452 12.20 18.21 -0.27
CA ALA A 452 13.11 19.27 -0.68
C ALA A 452 13.69 20.01 0.54
N ALA A 453 12.85 20.32 1.53
CA ALA A 453 13.28 20.99 2.76
C ALA A 453 14.23 20.11 3.61
N SER A 454 13.87 18.85 3.85
CA SER A 454 14.71 17.92 4.64
C SER A 454 15.96 17.47 3.89
N GLY A 455 15.88 17.32 2.56
CA GLY A 455 16.87 16.57 1.78
C GLY A 455 16.84 15.07 2.08
N ARG A 456 15.75 14.57 2.68
CA ARG A 456 15.57 13.18 3.08
C ARG A 456 14.37 12.58 2.33
N PRO A 457 14.30 11.24 2.20
CA PRO A 457 13.12 10.57 1.66
C PRO A 457 11.87 10.88 2.49
N VAL A 458 10.74 11.14 1.81
CA VAL A 458 9.45 11.43 2.44
C VAL A 458 8.37 10.54 1.84
N THR A 459 7.72 9.73 2.68
CA THR A 459 6.53 8.97 2.28
C THR A 459 5.28 9.81 2.51
N PHE A 460 4.23 9.51 1.74
CA PHE A 460 2.91 10.10 1.91
C PHE A 460 1.85 9.01 1.86
N GLY A 461 0.97 8.98 2.84
CA GLY A 461 -0.10 8.00 2.93
C GLY A 461 -1.44 8.61 3.32
N TRP A 462 -2.49 8.27 2.58
CA TRP A 462 -3.87 8.50 2.99
C TRP A 462 -4.29 7.44 4.02
N ALA A 463 -4.97 7.85 5.09
CA ALA A 463 -5.52 6.94 6.09
C ALA A 463 -6.98 6.56 5.80
N PRO A 464 -7.40 5.37 6.23
CA PRO A 464 -6.61 4.35 6.93
C PRO A 464 -5.81 3.45 5.98
N ARG A 465 -5.85 3.66 4.64
CA ARG A 465 -5.11 2.85 3.64
C ARG A 465 -3.67 2.56 4.04
N PHE A 466 -2.87 3.56 4.42
CA PHE A 466 -1.47 3.33 4.80
C PHE A 466 -1.28 2.45 6.05
N LEU A 467 -2.29 2.37 6.94
CA LEU A 467 -2.24 1.49 8.12
C LEU A 467 -2.21 0.01 7.72
N HIS A 468 -2.73 -0.29 6.53
CA HIS A 468 -2.69 -1.59 5.86
C HIS A 468 -1.70 -1.55 4.68
N SER A 469 -0.58 -0.84 4.87
CA SER A 469 0.57 -0.76 3.97
C SER A 469 1.81 -0.42 4.82
N THR A 470 2.39 0.77 4.64
CA THR A 470 3.60 1.25 5.34
C THR A 470 3.49 1.32 6.86
N GLY A 471 2.28 1.27 7.44
CA GLY A 471 2.05 1.25 8.88
C GLY A 471 2.79 0.14 9.63
N GLN A 472 3.01 -1.02 9.00
CA GLN A 472 3.86 -2.08 9.56
C GLN A 472 5.32 -1.62 9.66
N TYR A 473 5.88 -1.04 8.59
CA TYR A 473 7.24 -0.50 8.57
C TYR A 473 7.44 0.66 9.55
N HIS A 474 6.48 1.59 9.63
CA HIS A 474 6.53 2.74 10.53
C HIS A 474 6.74 2.32 12.00
N LYS A 475 6.24 1.14 12.38
CA LYS A 475 6.31 0.61 13.75
C LYS A 475 7.42 -0.42 13.93
N GLY A 476 7.53 -1.36 13.00
CA GLY A 476 8.41 -2.53 13.08
C GLY A 476 9.78 -2.35 12.43
N GLY A 477 9.94 -1.38 11.53
CA GLY A 477 11.18 -1.08 10.83
C GLY A 477 12.22 -0.34 11.69
N PRO A 478 13.37 0.05 11.11
CA PRO A 478 14.45 0.75 11.82
C PRO A 478 13.99 2.00 12.57
N GLN A 479 14.67 2.37 13.66
CA GLN A 479 14.41 3.61 14.43
C GLN A 479 14.91 4.86 13.67
N ALA A 480 14.35 5.10 12.49
CA ALA A 480 14.81 6.10 11.54
C ALA A 480 13.66 6.97 10.97
N GLY A 481 12.43 6.81 11.45
CA GLY A 481 11.27 7.56 10.98
C GLY A 481 10.90 8.72 11.90
N ALA A 482 10.53 9.86 11.31
CA ALA A 482 9.76 10.94 11.95
C ALA A 482 8.39 11.05 11.28
N PHE A 483 7.36 11.45 12.02
CA PHE A 483 5.97 11.30 11.59
C PHE A 483 5.19 12.61 11.67
N LEU A 484 4.68 13.08 10.54
CA LEU A 484 3.73 14.18 10.45
C LEU A 484 2.32 13.60 10.28
N GLN A 485 1.51 13.59 11.34
CA GLN A 485 0.10 13.21 11.26
C GLN A 485 -0.76 14.45 10.99
N ILE A 486 -1.65 14.36 10.02
CA ILE A 486 -2.62 15.41 9.68
C ILE A 486 -4.02 14.84 9.84
N THR A 487 -4.85 15.49 10.66
CA THR A 487 -6.29 15.22 10.75
C THR A 487 -7.05 16.50 10.48
N GLY A 488 -8.35 16.43 10.21
CA GLY A 488 -9.13 17.66 10.04
C GLY A 488 -10.62 17.47 10.25
N ASP A 489 -11.28 18.54 10.65
CA ASP A 489 -12.73 18.57 10.86
C ASP A 489 -13.44 18.22 9.54
N ALA A 490 -14.38 17.29 9.61
CA ALA A 490 -15.27 17.00 8.51
C ALA A 490 -16.45 18.00 8.52
N ALA A 491 -16.89 18.45 7.34
CA ALA A 491 -18.02 19.37 7.23
C ALA A 491 -19.34 18.76 7.76
N ALA A 492 -19.50 17.46 7.56
CA ALA A 492 -20.58 16.66 8.10
C ALA A 492 -20.05 15.27 8.42
N ASP A 493 -20.57 14.66 9.49
CA ASP A 493 -20.25 13.30 9.87
C ASP A 493 -21.32 12.32 9.37
N LEU A 494 -20.98 11.05 9.27
CA LEU A 494 -21.84 9.98 8.78
C LEU A 494 -21.92 8.84 9.80
N ALA A 495 -23.13 8.42 10.15
CA ALA A 495 -23.31 7.29 11.07
C ALA A 495 -22.84 5.96 10.44
N VAL A 496 -22.35 5.03 11.27
CA VAL A 496 -22.14 3.64 10.86
C VAL A 496 -23.34 2.80 11.35
N PRO A 497 -24.23 2.33 10.46
CA PRO A 497 -25.46 1.65 10.87
C PRO A 497 -25.21 0.43 11.77
N GLY A 498 -25.87 0.42 12.93
CA GLY A 498 -25.73 -0.65 13.93
C GLY A 498 -24.41 -0.63 14.71
N ARG A 499 -23.66 0.47 14.69
CA ARG A 499 -22.49 0.71 15.54
C ARG A 499 -22.71 1.96 16.41
N PRO A 500 -22.07 2.06 17.59
CA PRO A 500 -22.21 3.21 18.50
C PRO A 500 -21.36 4.42 18.10
N TYR A 501 -20.73 4.39 16.92
CA TYR A 501 -19.83 5.42 16.42
C TYR A 501 -20.16 5.82 14.98
N THR A 502 -19.68 7.00 14.59
CA THR A 502 -19.71 7.52 13.22
C THR A 502 -18.41 7.22 12.47
N PHE A 503 -18.39 7.48 11.16
CA PHE A 503 -17.18 7.40 10.35
C PHE A 503 -16.12 8.42 10.78
N GLY A 504 -16.51 9.66 11.11
CA GLY A 504 -15.59 10.66 11.66
C GLY A 504 -15.00 10.23 13.00
N GLN A 505 -15.79 9.63 13.89
CA GLN A 505 -15.29 9.06 15.15
C GLN A 505 -14.35 7.87 14.91
N LEU A 506 -14.65 7.01 13.94
CA LEU A 506 -13.77 5.90 13.54
C LEU A 506 -12.43 6.41 12.99
N GLN A 507 -12.45 7.39 12.08
CA GLN A 507 -11.23 7.99 11.53
C GLN A 507 -10.38 8.65 12.63
N ALA A 508 -11.02 9.40 13.55
CA ALA A 508 -10.33 10.02 14.68
C ALA A 508 -9.73 8.97 15.63
N ALA A 509 -10.46 7.88 15.91
CA ALA A 509 -9.96 6.78 16.73
C ALA A 509 -8.77 6.06 16.08
N GLN A 510 -8.81 5.85 14.76
CA GLN A 510 -7.69 5.29 14.01
C GLN A 510 -6.46 6.20 14.06
N ALA A 511 -6.63 7.52 13.91
CA ALA A 511 -5.55 8.49 14.03
C ALA A 511 -4.91 8.47 15.43
N ALA A 512 -5.75 8.48 16.48
CA ALA A 512 -5.29 8.44 17.86
C ALA A 512 -4.62 7.10 18.21
N GLY A 513 -5.17 5.97 17.77
CA GLY A 513 -4.62 4.64 18.02
C GLY A 513 -3.28 4.41 17.33
N ASP A 514 -3.09 4.97 16.14
CA ASP A 514 -1.81 4.97 15.44
C ASP A 514 -0.77 5.85 16.14
N ARG A 515 -1.15 7.07 16.56
CA ARG A 515 -0.27 7.94 17.37
C ARG A 515 0.19 7.26 18.65
N GLN A 516 -0.70 6.56 19.34
CA GLN A 516 -0.33 5.82 20.57
C GLN A 516 0.70 4.73 20.27
N ALA A 517 0.56 4.01 19.16
CA ALA A 517 1.51 2.96 18.76
C ALA A 517 2.89 3.54 18.39
N LEU A 518 2.94 4.69 17.73
CA LEU A 518 4.19 5.39 17.39
C LEU A 518 4.84 6.01 18.64
N SER A 519 4.07 6.70 19.47
CA SER A 519 4.57 7.35 20.69
C SER A 519 5.07 6.32 21.72
N GLY A 520 4.40 5.17 21.84
CA GLY A 520 4.85 4.06 22.69
C GLY A 520 6.18 3.42 22.26
N ARG A 521 6.75 3.85 21.13
CA ARG A 521 8.05 3.44 20.58
C ARG A 521 9.04 4.61 20.47
N ASP A 522 8.74 5.71 21.15
CA ASP A 522 9.56 6.92 21.15
C ASP A 522 9.86 7.43 19.73
N ARG A 523 8.89 7.30 18.83
CA ARG A 523 8.99 7.81 17.45
C ARG A 523 8.68 9.31 17.45
N PRO A 524 9.54 10.18 16.87
CA PRO A 524 9.25 11.61 16.75
C PRO A 524 7.96 11.83 15.97
N LEU A 525 6.99 12.53 16.58
CA LEU A 525 5.67 12.73 16.00
C LEU A 525 5.17 14.16 16.21
N LEU A 526 4.68 14.77 15.13
CA LEU A 526 3.93 16.02 15.13
C LEU A 526 2.53 15.72 14.59
N HIS A 527 1.50 16.06 15.36
CA HIS A 527 0.12 15.99 14.92
C HIS A 527 -0.42 17.40 14.67
N LEU A 528 -0.89 17.64 13.45
CA LEU A 528 -1.57 18.85 13.05
C LEU A 528 -3.04 18.54 12.80
N HIS A 529 -3.93 19.26 13.48
CA HIS A 529 -5.36 19.18 13.28
C HIS A 529 -5.86 20.44 12.56
N LEU A 530 -6.52 20.25 11.41
CA LEU A 530 -7.05 21.31 10.57
C LEU A 530 -8.51 21.59 10.96
N THR A 531 -8.78 22.77 11.54
CA THR A 531 -10.16 23.17 11.92
C THR A 531 -10.99 23.64 10.71
N ASP A 532 -10.30 23.98 9.62
CA ASP A 532 -10.85 24.22 8.29
C ASP A 532 -9.87 23.58 7.31
N ARG A 533 -10.24 22.46 6.69
CA ARG A 533 -9.31 21.65 5.87
C ARG A 533 -8.72 22.46 4.74
N ALA A 534 -9.54 23.18 3.97
CA ALA A 534 -9.08 23.96 2.83
C ALA A 534 -8.08 25.06 3.25
N LYS A 535 -8.40 25.84 4.30
CA LYS A 535 -7.49 26.88 4.80
C LYS A 535 -6.24 26.29 5.44
N GLY A 536 -6.39 25.20 6.18
CA GLY A 536 -5.30 24.49 6.85
C GLY A 536 -4.30 23.90 5.85
N ILE A 537 -4.78 23.22 4.80
CA ILE A 537 -3.94 22.68 3.73
C ILE A 537 -3.18 23.82 3.03
N ALA A 538 -3.87 24.90 2.66
CA ALA A 538 -3.23 26.05 2.03
C ALA A 538 -2.13 26.68 2.91
N GLN A 539 -2.41 26.85 4.20
CA GLN A 539 -1.46 27.36 5.18
C GLN A 539 -0.26 26.42 5.35
N LEU A 540 -0.49 25.11 5.42
CA LEU A 540 0.56 24.11 5.59
C LEU A 540 1.49 24.02 4.37
N LEU A 541 0.91 24.08 3.16
CA LEU A 541 1.67 24.13 1.90
C LEU A 541 2.53 25.39 1.80
N ASP A 542 1.99 26.57 2.16
CA ASP A 542 2.74 27.83 2.19
C ASP A 542 3.94 27.76 3.14
N VAL A 543 3.74 27.26 4.36
CA VAL A 543 4.84 27.07 5.32
C VAL A 543 5.87 26.07 4.80
N ALA A 544 5.45 24.91 4.29
CA ALA A 544 6.36 23.90 3.76
C ALA A 544 7.21 24.43 2.59
N ALA A 545 6.62 25.23 1.69
CA ALA A 545 7.35 25.89 0.60
C ALA A 545 8.38 26.91 1.11
N ARG A 546 8.09 27.65 2.19
CA ARG A 546 9.08 28.56 2.80
C ARG A 546 10.27 27.81 3.39
N LEU A 547 10.06 26.63 3.98
CA LEU A 547 11.14 25.81 4.56
C LEU A 547 12.18 25.42 3.51
N GLN A 548 11.75 25.10 2.28
CA GLN A 548 12.62 24.82 1.15
C GLN A 548 13.52 26.02 0.80
N SER A 549 12.92 27.21 0.66
CA SER A 549 13.64 28.43 0.22
C SER A 549 14.77 28.91 1.13
N HIS A 550 14.76 28.52 2.42
CA HIS A 550 15.78 28.92 3.40
C HIS A 550 17.04 28.05 3.34
N LYS A 551 17.02 26.93 2.61
CA LYS A 551 18.19 26.04 2.44
C LYS A 551 19.02 26.39 1.21
N GLU A 552 18.45 27.13 0.26
CA GLU A 552 19.11 27.61 -0.97
C GLU A 552 19.88 28.93 -0.78
N ARG A 553 19.80 29.54 0.42
CA ARG A 553 20.60 30.71 0.83
C ARG A 553 21.59 30.28 1.91
#